data_AF-A0A3D3DDK5-F1
#
_entry.id   AF-A0A3D3DDK5-F1
#
_cell.length_a   1.000
_cell.length_b   1.000
_cell.length_c   1.000
_cell.angle_alpha   90.00
_cell.angle_beta   90.00
_cell.angle_gamma   90.00
#
_symmetry.space_group_name_H-M   'P 1'
#
loop_
_entity.id
_entity.type
_entity.pdbx_description
1 polymer ?
#
loop_
_entity_poly.entity_id
_entity_poly.type
_entity_poly.pdbx_seq_one_letter_code
_entity_poly.pdbx_strand_id
1 'polypeptide(L)'
;MERMREVELLVIGAGPAGLGAAIEASRYGVKVLLVDDKDKPGGQLFKQIHKFFGSKEHLAGTRGFDIGLHLLKEADSQGVEISLQTKVLGTMDKDVISLLVKEREMKLLKAKRIVLATGGIEKALSFPGWNLPGVMSAGAAQTLINIERVLPGERILMVGSGNVGLIISYQLLQAGADVVGIVEAGSSITGYLVHAGKVMRAGVPIYTSHTIKEARGGKSVEEVVITALDRRWNPIKGIEKTFSADTVCISVGLNPNGQLASLAGCEFKFFPELGGFLPLHDDNMESTKKGIYIAGDLSGIEEANSALDEGRLAGISVAASLGYIDSNRFAKLKEDYWDRLNKLRGGPFGHKRSIAKKKILLSSQQKEMRYQEIDCIELEENTKLKNYKSIPSLKEFQEFPGYPSLSRIKKGAVACIECIQEIPCDPCVAACPFKAININPYITDLPYLDENKCKGCGVCIASCPGQAIFVLNYNYSSEKAAISFPYEYLPYPKIGGKAVGVNRKGEPVAEVKIVKVDKRANFDKTAVITIACDKKYINQIRSIERIKDDA
;
A
#
# COMPACT_ATOMS: atom_id res chain seq x y z
N MET A 1 -22.75 -13.63 -41.67
CA MET A 1 -22.38 -13.66 -40.24
C MET A 1 -21.01 -13.04 -40.12
N GLU A 2 -20.88 -11.94 -39.38
CA GLU A 2 -19.58 -11.38 -39.04
C GLU A 2 -18.77 -12.46 -38.30
N ARG A 3 -17.53 -12.69 -38.73
CA ARG A 3 -16.69 -13.75 -38.15
C ARG A 3 -16.35 -13.33 -36.72
N MET A 4 -16.67 -14.17 -35.74
CA MET A 4 -16.38 -13.89 -34.33
C MET A 4 -14.88 -13.66 -34.17
N ARG A 5 -14.51 -12.54 -33.53
CA ARG A 5 -13.10 -12.19 -33.31
C ARG A 5 -12.45 -13.25 -32.42
N GLU A 6 -11.27 -13.71 -32.82
CA GLU A 6 -10.44 -14.62 -32.02
C GLU A 6 -9.18 -13.91 -31.53
N VAL A 7 -8.81 -14.14 -30.27
CA VAL A 7 -7.55 -13.64 -29.67
C VAL A 7 -6.79 -14.76 -28.99
N GLU A 8 -5.47 -14.63 -28.93
CA GLU A 8 -4.63 -15.62 -28.24
C GLU A 8 -4.74 -15.48 -26.73
N LEU A 9 -4.63 -14.25 -26.23
CA LEU A 9 -4.82 -13.93 -24.82
C LEU A 9 -5.80 -12.77 -24.66
N LEU A 10 -6.84 -12.99 -23.84
CA LEU A 10 -7.66 -11.94 -23.25
C LEU A 10 -7.21 -11.68 -21.80
N VAL A 11 -6.82 -10.45 -21.48
CA VAL A 11 -6.57 -10.01 -20.11
C VAL A 11 -7.74 -9.14 -19.64
N ILE A 12 -8.33 -9.48 -18.49
CA ILE A 12 -9.47 -8.75 -17.93
C ILE A 12 -9.02 -7.96 -16.71
N GLY A 13 -9.00 -6.63 -16.85
CA GLY A 13 -8.56 -5.65 -15.86
C GLY A 13 -7.21 -5.01 -16.24
N ALA A 14 -7.16 -3.68 -16.32
CA ALA A 14 -5.98 -2.87 -16.62
C ALA A 14 -5.21 -2.43 -15.36
N GLY A 15 -5.38 -3.11 -14.23
CA GLY A 15 -4.57 -2.87 -13.03
C GLY A 15 -3.11 -3.35 -13.18
N PRO A 16 -2.28 -3.22 -12.13
CA PRO A 16 -0.90 -3.71 -12.12
C PRO A 16 -0.75 -5.15 -12.62
N ALA A 17 -1.61 -6.06 -12.12
CA ALA A 17 -1.56 -7.48 -12.49
C ALA A 17 -1.87 -7.70 -13.97
N GLY A 18 -2.93 -7.08 -14.49
CA GLY A 18 -3.30 -7.25 -15.90
C GLY A 18 -2.29 -6.60 -16.85
N LEU A 19 -1.79 -5.40 -16.53
CA LEU A 19 -0.70 -4.79 -17.29
C LEU A 19 0.56 -5.67 -17.26
N GLY A 20 0.94 -6.19 -16.09
CA GLY A 20 2.07 -7.12 -15.96
C GLY A 20 1.91 -8.38 -16.81
N ALA A 21 0.72 -8.98 -16.80
CA ALA A 21 0.41 -10.17 -17.60
C ALA A 21 0.48 -9.88 -19.11
N ALA A 22 -0.13 -8.78 -19.54
CA ALA A 22 -0.17 -8.39 -20.95
C ALA A 22 1.23 -8.06 -21.49
N ILE A 23 2.02 -7.29 -20.73
CA ILE A 23 3.38 -6.92 -21.08
C ILE A 23 4.27 -8.16 -21.23
N GLU A 24 4.28 -9.06 -20.24
CA GLU A 24 5.14 -10.24 -20.31
C GLU A 24 4.70 -11.17 -21.43
N ALA A 25 3.40 -11.46 -21.59
CA ALA A 25 2.94 -12.32 -22.68
C ALA A 25 3.29 -11.74 -24.06
N SER A 26 3.08 -10.43 -24.27
CA SER A 26 3.38 -9.75 -25.53
C SER A 26 4.88 -9.71 -25.83
N ARG A 27 5.74 -9.60 -24.80
CA ARG A 27 7.20 -9.67 -24.93
C ARG A 27 7.69 -10.98 -25.58
N TYR A 28 6.93 -12.07 -25.45
CA TYR A 28 7.25 -13.35 -26.09
C TYR A 28 6.47 -13.59 -27.39
N GLY A 29 5.73 -12.59 -27.88
CA GLY A 29 5.04 -12.64 -29.17
C GLY A 29 3.56 -13.05 -29.11
N VAL A 30 2.99 -13.24 -27.93
CA VAL A 30 1.55 -13.54 -27.78
C VAL A 30 0.74 -12.30 -28.16
N LYS A 31 -0.27 -12.45 -29.01
CA LYS A 31 -1.21 -11.35 -29.31
C LYS A 31 -2.21 -11.16 -28.17
N VAL A 32 -2.11 -10.02 -27.49
CA VAL A 32 -2.90 -9.71 -26.30
C VAL A 32 -3.97 -8.66 -26.59
N LEU A 33 -5.20 -8.96 -26.19
CA LEU A 33 -6.26 -7.97 -25.97
C LEU A 33 -6.44 -7.80 -24.45
N LEU A 34 -6.20 -6.60 -23.95
CA LEU A 34 -6.49 -6.20 -22.58
C LEU A 34 -7.78 -5.37 -22.55
N VAL A 35 -8.73 -5.75 -21.71
CA VAL A 35 -10.00 -5.05 -21.52
C VAL A 35 -10.13 -4.49 -20.11
N ASP A 36 -10.76 -3.33 -19.96
CA ASP A 36 -11.07 -2.74 -18.66
C ASP A 36 -12.40 -1.97 -18.71
N ASP A 37 -13.16 -1.98 -17.61
CA ASP A 37 -14.47 -1.33 -17.55
C ASP A 37 -14.39 0.18 -17.33
N LYS A 38 -13.21 0.72 -16.97
CA LYS A 38 -12.96 2.15 -16.77
C LYS A 38 -12.60 2.86 -18.06
N ASP A 39 -12.67 4.18 -18.03
CA ASP A 39 -12.30 5.08 -19.12
C ASP A 39 -10.79 5.27 -19.27
N LYS A 40 -10.00 4.87 -18.27
CA LYS A 40 -8.53 4.93 -18.26
C LYS A 40 -7.92 3.65 -17.66
N PRO A 41 -6.78 3.17 -18.20
CA PRO A 41 -6.09 2.00 -17.67
C PRO A 41 -5.27 2.35 -16.41
N GLY A 42 -4.70 1.33 -15.76
CA GLY A 42 -3.77 1.42 -14.62
C GLY A 42 -4.35 1.07 -13.25
N GLY A 43 -5.67 0.91 -13.16
CA GLY A 43 -6.36 0.52 -11.93
C GLY A 43 -6.03 1.47 -10.76
N GLN A 44 -5.61 0.91 -9.62
CA GLN A 44 -5.40 1.69 -8.39
C GLN A 44 -4.10 2.53 -8.39
N LEU A 45 -3.15 2.30 -9.31
CA LEU A 45 -1.85 2.99 -9.32
C LEU A 45 -1.97 4.51 -9.44
N PHE A 46 -2.88 4.97 -10.30
CA PHE A 46 -3.10 6.40 -10.54
C PHE A 46 -3.70 7.13 -9.33
N LYS A 47 -4.27 6.39 -8.38
CA LYS A 47 -4.75 6.94 -7.10
C LYS A 47 -3.64 7.02 -6.04
N GLN A 48 -2.50 6.36 -6.27
CA GLN A 48 -1.41 6.30 -5.29
C GLN A 48 -0.40 7.41 -5.54
N ILE A 49 -0.61 8.55 -4.88
CA ILE A 49 0.35 9.66 -4.90
C ILE A 49 1.55 9.42 -3.98
N HIS A 50 1.53 8.42 -3.11
CA HIS A 50 2.64 8.12 -2.19
C HIS A 50 3.73 7.28 -2.88
N LYS A 51 4.96 7.30 -2.33
CA LYS A 51 6.07 6.45 -2.77
C LYS A 51 5.88 5.01 -2.31
N PHE A 52 6.14 4.04 -3.17
CA PHE A 52 5.97 2.61 -2.88
C PHE A 52 7.13 2.04 -2.06
N PHE A 53 6.81 1.04 -1.21
CA PHE A 53 7.78 0.13 -0.62
C PHE A 53 8.19 -0.94 -1.64
N GLY A 54 9.16 -1.78 -1.30
CA GLY A 54 9.69 -2.83 -2.16
C GLY A 54 11.17 -2.65 -2.45
N SER A 55 11.64 -3.38 -3.47
CA SER A 55 13.00 -3.28 -3.98
C SER A 55 13.09 -2.34 -5.19
N LYS A 56 14.32 -2.07 -5.62
CA LYS A 56 14.58 -1.34 -6.87
C LYS A 56 13.91 -2.00 -8.09
N GLU A 57 13.87 -3.33 -8.16
CA GLU A 57 13.22 -4.09 -9.25
C GLU A 57 11.70 -3.88 -9.28
N HIS A 58 11.11 -3.49 -8.14
CA HIS A 58 9.71 -3.10 -8.00
C HIS A 58 9.48 -1.59 -8.11
N LEU A 59 10.48 -0.82 -8.57
CA LEU A 59 10.44 0.64 -8.65
C LEU A 59 10.16 1.31 -7.30
N ALA A 60 10.63 0.71 -6.18
CA ALA A 60 10.43 1.27 -4.86
C ALA A 60 11.01 2.68 -4.73
N GLY A 61 10.34 3.52 -3.94
CA GLY A 61 10.64 4.95 -3.85
C GLY A 61 10.03 5.80 -4.98
N THR A 62 9.38 5.18 -5.97
CA THR A 62 8.61 5.85 -7.03
C THR A 62 7.15 6.02 -6.61
N ARG A 63 6.48 7.08 -7.05
CA ARG A 63 5.05 7.28 -6.82
C ARG A 63 4.23 6.35 -7.72
N GLY A 64 3.08 5.90 -7.23
CA GLY A 64 2.27 4.90 -7.96
C GLY A 64 1.80 5.37 -9.32
N PHE A 65 1.44 6.64 -9.48
CA PHE A 65 1.03 7.16 -10.79
C PHE A 65 2.18 7.15 -11.80
N ASP A 66 3.43 7.37 -11.37
CA ASP A 66 4.60 7.28 -12.25
C ASP A 66 4.87 5.82 -12.67
N ILE A 67 4.69 4.87 -11.75
CA ILE A 67 4.72 3.42 -12.07
C ILE A 67 3.63 3.10 -13.10
N GLY A 68 2.42 3.61 -12.92
CA GLY A 68 1.32 3.47 -13.87
C GLY A 68 1.70 3.98 -15.26
N LEU A 69 2.21 5.21 -15.36
CA LEU A 69 2.67 5.78 -16.64
C LEU A 69 3.75 4.94 -17.30
N HIS A 70 4.69 4.40 -16.52
CA HIS A 70 5.74 3.52 -17.04
C HIS A 70 5.16 2.23 -17.63
N LEU A 71 4.25 1.56 -16.91
CA LEU A 71 3.60 0.33 -17.38
C LEU A 71 2.76 0.57 -18.63
N LEU A 72 2.05 1.69 -18.73
CA LEU A 72 1.28 2.01 -19.94
C LEU A 72 2.20 2.21 -21.15
N LYS A 73 3.32 2.92 -20.97
CA LYS A 73 4.32 3.09 -22.03
C LYS A 73 4.95 1.75 -22.43
N GLU A 74 5.23 0.88 -21.47
CA GLU A 74 5.75 -0.45 -21.74
C GLU A 74 4.74 -1.30 -22.52
N ALA A 75 3.47 -1.34 -22.11
CA ALA A 75 2.40 -2.05 -22.81
C ALA A 75 2.22 -1.58 -24.27
N ASP A 76 2.22 -0.26 -24.49
CA ASP A 76 2.18 0.33 -25.83
C ASP A 76 3.39 -0.10 -26.68
N SER A 77 4.60 -0.02 -26.13
CA SER A 77 5.82 -0.44 -26.83
C SER A 77 5.86 -1.94 -27.19
N GLN A 78 5.13 -2.77 -26.43
CA GLN A 78 4.98 -4.20 -26.70
C GLN A 78 3.81 -4.52 -27.64
N GLY A 79 3.05 -3.53 -28.10
CA GLY A 79 1.92 -3.73 -29.01
C GLY A 79 0.69 -4.37 -28.35
N VAL A 80 0.50 -4.19 -27.03
CA VAL A 80 -0.70 -4.65 -26.33
C VAL A 80 -1.91 -3.85 -26.80
N GLU A 81 -2.94 -4.52 -27.31
CA GLU A 81 -4.20 -3.85 -27.64
C GLU A 81 -5.02 -3.62 -26.36
N ILE A 82 -5.35 -2.37 -26.06
CA ILE A 82 -6.13 -2.00 -24.86
C ILE A 82 -7.51 -1.48 -25.27
N SER A 83 -8.57 -2.13 -24.81
CA SER A 83 -9.97 -1.72 -25.01
C SER A 83 -10.59 -1.29 -23.68
N LEU A 84 -10.75 0.01 -23.52
CA LEU A 84 -11.34 0.64 -22.33
C LEU A 84 -12.86 0.70 -22.43
N GLN A 85 -13.52 1.02 -21.32
CA GLN A 85 -14.99 1.02 -21.20
C GLN A 85 -15.61 -0.27 -21.74
N THR A 86 -14.92 -1.39 -21.54
CA THR A 86 -15.28 -2.71 -22.06
C THR A 86 -15.48 -3.64 -20.88
N LYS A 87 -16.75 -3.88 -20.53
CA LYS A 87 -17.12 -4.74 -19.41
C LYS A 87 -17.27 -6.17 -19.88
N VAL A 88 -16.58 -7.09 -19.23
CA VAL A 88 -16.81 -8.53 -19.45
C VAL A 88 -18.00 -8.95 -18.60
N LEU A 89 -19.01 -9.53 -19.24
CA LEU A 89 -20.25 -9.96 -18.58
C LEU A 89 -20.22 -11.42 -18.15
N GLY A 90 -19.43 -12.25 -18.82
CA GLY A 90 -19.30 -13.66 -18.50
C GLY A 90 -18.62 -14.46 -19.61
N THR A 91 -18.38 -15.73 -19.30
CA THR A 91 -17.81 -16.73 -20.22
C THR A 91 -18.87 -17.79 -20.53
N MET A 92 -19.02 -18.13 -21.81
CA MET A 92 -19.86 -19.20 -22.33
C MET A 92 -18.97 -20.26 -22.98
N ASP A 93 -19.37 -21.54 -22.91
CA ASP A 93 -18.68 -22.66 -23.59
C ASP A 93 -17.15 -22.70 -23.41
N LYS A 94 -16.68 -22.27 -22.22
CA LYS A 94 -15.27 -22.14 -21.78
C LYS A 94 -14.44 -21.05 -22.44
N ASP A 95 -14.62 -20.76 -23.73
CA ASP A 95 -13.73 -19.87 -24.48
C ASP A 95 -14.43 -18.73 -25.22
N VAL A 96 -15.77 -18.62 -25.13
CA VAL A 96 -16.55 -17.50 -25.68
C VAL A 96 -16.81 -16.49 -24.58
N ILE A 97 -16.48 -15.22 -24.83
CA ILE A 97 -16.56 -14.13 -23.86
C ILE A 97 -17.56 -13.09 -24.35
N SER A 98 -18.50 -12.74 -23.48
CA SER A 98 -19.47 -11.67 -23.71
C SER A 98 -18.92 -10.34 -23.20
N LEU A 99 -18.87 -9.36 -24.10
CA LEU A 99 -18.35 -8.02 -23.84
C LEU A 99 -19.48 -6.99 -24.03
N LEU A 100 -19.59 -6.04 -23.11
CA LEU A 100 -20.36 -4.83 -23.27
C LEU A 100 -19.40 -3.65 -23.44
N VAL A 101 -19.31 -3.16 -24.68
CA VAL A 101 -18.42 -2.06 -25.05
C VAL A 101 -19.19 -0.74 -24.97
N LYS A 102 -18.60 0.22 -24.25
CA LYS A 102 -19.12 1.59 -24.04
C LYS A 102 -20.58 1.63 -23.56
N GLU A 103 -21.00 0.63 -22.78
CA GLU A 103 -22.37 0.46 -22.25
C GLU A 103 -23.46 0.44 -23.34
N ARG A 104 -23.10 0.08 -24.59
CA ARG A 104 -24.01 0.20 -25.75
C ARG A 104 -23.95 -0.98 -26.70
N GLU A 105 -22.77 -1.58 -26.88
CA GLU A 105 -22.53 -2.57 -27.92
C GLU A 105 -22.16 -3.91 -27.31
N MET A 106 -22.98 -4.94 -27.58
CA MET A 106 -22.69 -6.31 -27.18
C MET A 106 -21.81 -6.99 -28.23
N LYS A 107 -20.68 -7.54 -27.81
CA LYS A 107 -19.78 -8.32 -28.66
C LYS A 107 -19.52 -9.69 -28.08
N LEU A 108 -19.30 -10.65 -28.96
CA LEU A 108 -18.74 -11.95 -28.61
C LEU A 108 -17.31 -12.04 -29.13
N LEU A 109 -16.45 -12.60 -28.30
CA LEU A 109 -15.04 -12.83 -28.55
C LEU A 109 -14.72 -14.28 -28.23
N LYS A 110 -13.81 -14.91 -28.98
CA LYS A 110 -13.22 -16.18 -28.58
C LYS A 110 -11.77 -15.97 -28.12
N ALA A 111 -11.38 -16.50 -26.97
CA ALA A 111 -10.00 -16.38 -26.46
C ALA A 111 -9.39 -17.75 -26.19
N LYS A 112 -8.17 -17.99 -26.70
CA LYS A 112 -7.46 -19.25 -26.42
C LYS A 112 -7.06 -19.38 -24.96
N ARG A 113 -6.72 -18.25 -24.31
CA ARG A 113 -6.34 -18.13 -22.90
C ARG A 113 -6.94 -16.84 -22.31
N ILE A 114 -7.25 -16.86 -21.02
CA ILE A 114 -7.84 -15.74 -20.29
C ILE A 114 -7.04 -15.52 -19.00
N VAL A 115 -6.66 -14.27 -18.72
CA VAL A 115 -6.13 -13.86 -17.41
C VAL A 115 -7.18 -12.99 -16.71
N LEU A 116 -7.65 -13.42 -15.54
CA LEU A 116 -8.54 -12.67 -14.67
C LEU A 116 -7.69 -11.86 -13.68
N ALA A 117 -7.68 -10.55 -13.85
CA ALA A 117 -6.98 -9.58 -13.02
C ALA A 117 -7.95 -8.50 -12.49
N THR A 118 -9.11 -8.94 -12.01
CA THR A 118 -10.28 -8.11 -11.66
C THR A 118 -10.16 -7.33 -10.34
N GLY A 119 -9.03 -7.49 -9.62
CA GLY A 119 -8.72 -6.75 -8.41
C GLY A 119 -9.53 -7.17 -7.18
N GLY A 120 -9.60 -6.27 -6.20
CA GLY A 120 -10.39 -6.42 -4.98
C GLY A 120 -11.45 -5.31 -4.82
N ILE A 121 -12.48 -5.60 -4.03
CA ILE A 121 -13.60 -4.71 -3.70
C ILE A 121 -13.54 -4.41 -2.20
N GLU A 122 -13.76 -3.15 -1.83
CA GLU A 122 -13.74 -2.73 -0.42
C GLU A 122 -14.87 -3.39 0.38
N LYS A 123 -14.58 -3.76 1.64
CA LYS A 123 -15.58 -4.27 2.58
C LYS A 123 -16.42 -3.11 3.11
N ALA A 124 -17.73 -3.31 3.13
CA ALA A 124 -18.66 -2.40 3.80
C ALA A 124 -18.70 -2.68 5.31
N LEU A 125 -19.05 -1.66 6.09
CA LEU A 125 -19.31 -1.77 7.52
C LEU A 125 -20.68 -1.15 7.81
N SER A 126 -21.56 -1.90 8.50
CA SER A 126 -22.89 -1.43 8.87
C SER A 126 -22.90 -0.93 10.32
N PHE A 127 -23.46 0.27 10.52
CA PHE A 127 -23.63 0.93 11.83
C PHE A 127 -24.76 1.97 11.70
N PRO A 128 -25.49 2.35 12.76
CA PRO A 128 -26.50 3.40 12.68
C PRO A 128 -25.97 4.68 12.01
N GLY A 129 -26.65 5.15 10.95
CA GLY A 129 -26.23 6.31 10.15
C GLY A 129 -25.24 6.01 9.00
N TRP A 130 -24.89 4.75 8.74
CA TRP A 130 -23.95 4.36 7.67
C TRP A 130 -24.41 4.74 6.24
N ASN A 131 -25.68 5.07 6.06
CA ASN A 131 -26.28 5.48 4.79
C ASN A 131 -26.41 7.01 4.64
N LEU A 132 -25.94 7.79 5.62
CA LEU A 132 -25.95 9.25 5.52
C LEU A 132 -24.94 9.72 4.46
N PRO A 133 -25.29 10.76 3.65
CA PRO A 133 -24.31 11.47 2.84
C PRO A 133 -23.12 11.93 3.70
N GLY A 134 -21.90 11.63 3.26
CA GLY A 134 -20.67 11.80 4.04
C GLY A 134 -20.05 10.47 4.48
N VAL A 135 -20.80 9.37 4.52
CA VAL A 135 -20.23 8.03 4.72
C VAL A 135 -19.81 7.43 3.38
N MET A 136 -18.55 7.01 3.25
CA MET A 136 -18.03 6.39 2.03
C MET A 136 -16.87 5.44 2.31
N SER A 137 -16.48 4.64 1.32
CA SER A 137 -15.25 3.84 1.41
C SER A 137 -14.01 4.72 1.30
N ALA A 138 -12.89 4.27 1.86
CA ALA A 138 -11.64 5.02 1.79
C ALA A 138 -11.15 5.14 0.33
N GLY A 139 -11.32 4.10 -0.50
CA GLY A 139 -11.01 4.15 -1.93
C GLY A 139 -11.86 5.15 -2.72
N ALA A 140 -13.12 5.37 -2.32
CA ALA A 140 -13.95 6.44 -2.88
C ALA A 140 -13.40 7.82 -2.51
N ALA A 141 -13.09 8.04 -1.22
CA ALA A 141 -12.45 9.28 -0.76
C ALA A 141 -11.12 9.54 -1.48
N GLN A 142 -10.29 8.50 -1.67
CA GLN A 142 -9.04 8.58 -2.41
C GLN A 142 -9.25 8.97 -3.88
N THR A 143 -10.30 8.45 -4.51
CA THR A 143 -10.67 8.79 -5.89
C THR A 143 -11.05 10.27 -5.97
N LEU A 144 -11.87 10.75 -5.03
CA LEU A 144 -12.26 12.17 -4.98
C LEU A 144 -11.04 13.09 -4.87
N ILE A 145 -10.12 12.84 -3.94
CA ILE A 145 -8.98 13.75 -3.74
C ILE A 145 -7.90 13.65 -4.83
N ASN A 146 -7.58 12.45 -5.33
CA ASN A 146 -6.41 12.26 -6.19
C ASN A 146 -6.75 12.27 -7.69
N ILE A 147 -7.98 11.90 -8.05
CA ILE A 147 -8.42 11.86 -9.45
C ILE A 147 -9.31 13.06 -9.76
N GLU A 148 -10.39 13.23 -8.99
CA GLU A 148 -11.37 14.29 -9.22
C GLU A 148 -10.95 15.64 -8.63
N ARG A 149 -9.96 15.64 -7.73
CA ARG A 149 -9.45 16.83 -7.02
C ARG A 149 -10.53 17.55 -6.22
N VAL A 150 -11.43 16.78 -5.61
CA VAL A 150 -12.51 17.25 -4.74
C VAL A 150 -12.29 16.71 -3.34
N LEU A 151 -12.41 17.55 -2.31
CA LEU A 151 -12.40 17.09 -0.93
C LEU A 151 -13.71 16.35 -0.61
N PRO A 152 -13.67 15.14 -0.01
CA PRO A 152 -14.88 14.41 0.37
C PRO A 152 -15.63 15.07 1.53
N GLY A 153 -14.91 15.86 2.33
CA GLY A 153 -15.37 16.62 3.49
C GLY A 153 -14.18 17.35 4.12
N GLU A 154 -14.43 18.19 5.10
CA GLU A 154 -13.40 18.96 5.80
C GLU A 154 -12.92 18.25 7.07
N ARG A 155 -13.81 17.53 7.77
CA ARG A 155 -13.54 16.91 9.07
C ARG A 155 -13.90 15.42 9.05
N ILE A 156 -12.88 14.59 8.94
CA ILE A 156 -13.02 13.19 8.53
C ILE A 156 -12.65 12.25 9.68
N LEU A 157 -13.52 11.29 9.99
CA LEU A 157 -13.16 10.13 10.80
C LEU A 157 -12.79 8.95 9.89
N MET A 158 -11.63 8.34 10.09
CA MET A 158 -11.23 7.11 9.40
C MET A 158 -11.53 5.88 10.25
N VAL A 159 -12.19 4.87 9.67
CA VAL A 159 -12.46 3.57 10.29
C VAL A 159 -11.54 2.52 9.68
N GLY A 160 -10.57 2.04 10.46
CA GLY A 160 -9.56 1.06 10.08
C GLY A 160 -8.15 1.65 10.04
N SER A 161 -7.18 0.97 10.65
CA SER A 161 -5.77 1.40 10.70
C SER A 161 -4.84 0.56 9.82
N GLY A 162 -5.37 -0.17 8.84
CA GLY A 162 -4.58 -0.87 7.83
C GLY A 162 -3.81 0.11 6.93
N ASN A 163 -2.91 -0.41 6.08
CA ASN A 163 -2.10 0.42 5.17
C ASN A 163 -2.96 1.41 4.36
N VAL A 164 -4.08 0.94 3.79
CA VAL A 164 -5.04 1.77 3.04
C VAL A 164 -5.57 2.93 3.89
N GLY A 165 -6.13 2.65 5.08
CA GLY A 165 -6.69 3.67 5.97
C GLY A 165 -5.65 4.70 6.43
N LEU A 166 -4.44 4.26 6.77
CA LEU A 166 -3.35 5.17 7.18
C LEU A 166 -2.86 6.05 6.03
N ILE A 167 -2.66 5.48 4.84
CA ILE A 167 -2.18 6.21 3.67
C ILE A 167 -3.24 7.20 3.17
N ILE A 168 -4.50 6.80 3.12
CA ILE A 168 -5.58 7.69 2.67
C ILE A 168 -5.80 8.80 3.69
N SER A 169 -5.73 8.52 5.00
CA SER A 169 -5.72 9.57 6.03
C SER A 169 -4.59 10.57 5.82
N TYR A 170 -3.39 10.08 5.48
CA TYR A 170 -2.27 10.95 5.14
C TYR A 170 -2.55 11.82 3.90
N GLN A 171 -3.11 11.23 2.84
CA GLN A 171 -3.44 11.97 1.61
C GLN A 171 -4.57 12.99 1.83
N LEU A 172 -5.53 12.71 2.70
CA LEU A 172 -6.56 13.68 3.10
C LEU A 172 -5.94 14.90 3.79
N LEU A 173 -4.97 14.69 4.68
CA LEU A 173 -4.20 15.80 5.30
C LEU A 173 -3.38 16.59 4.26
N GLN A 174 -2.86 15.93 3.22
CA GLN A 174 -2.15 16.58 2.12
C GLN A 174 -3.09 17.42 1.24
N ALA A 175 -4.33 16.96 1.07
CA ALA A 175 -5.37 17.65 0.30
C ALA A 175 -5.99 18.84 1.06
N GLY A 176 -5.71 18.98 2.36
CA GLY A 176 -6.14 20.10 3.18
C GLY A 176 -7.10 19.72 4.32
N ALA A 177 -7.81 18.60 4.19
CA ALA A 177 -8.79 18.13 5.19
C ALA A 177 -8.16 17.85 6.55
N ASP A 178 -9.01 17.84 7.58
CA ASP A 178 -8.69 17.42 8.94
C ASP A 178 -9.16 15.99 9.18
N VAL A 179 -8.24 15.10 9.51
CA VAL A 179 -8.59 13.77 10.00
C VAL A 179 -8.69 13.85 11.53
N VAL A 180 -9.91 13.82 12.06
CA VAL A 180 -10.18 14.01 13.50
C VAL A 180 -9.77 12.80 14.34
N GLY A 181 -9.62 11.64 13.70
CA GLY A 181 -9.11 10.43 14.32
C GLY A 181 -9.18 9.23 13.39
N ILE A 182 -8.40 8.20 13.74
CA ILE A 182 -8.46 6.87 13.13
C ILE A 182 -8.91 5.89 14.20
N VAL A 183 -9.92 5.06 13.94
CA VAL A 183 -10.34 4.00 14.85
C VAL A 183 -9.94 2.62 14.33
N GLU A 184 -9.52 1.75 15.23
CA GLU A 184 -9.11 0.38 14.93
C GLU A 184 -9.75 -0.56 15.95
N ALA A 185 -10.53 -1.53 15.46
CA ALA A 185 -11.22 -2.49 16.31
C ALA A 185 -10.22 -3.42 17.02
N GLY A 186 -9.12 -3.77 16.32
CA GLY A 186 -8.02 -4.53 16.89
C GLY A 186 -7.31 -3.80 18.04
N SER A 187 -6.64 -4.56 18.90
CA SER A 187 -5.91 -4.02 20.06
C SER A 187 -4.57 -3.37 19.69
N SER A 188 -4.22 -3.29 18.41
CA SER A 188 -3.01 -2.67 17.88
C SER A 188 -3.26 -2.16 16.45
N ILE A 189 -2.44 -1.22 16.01
CA ILE A 189 -2.39 -0.73 14.64
C ILE A 189 -2.05 -1.90 13.70
N THR A 190 -2.81 -2.06 12.63
CA THR A 190 -2.68 -3.21 11.70
C THR A 190 -1.81 -2.90 10.48
N GLY A 191 -1.75 -1.65 10.04
CA GLY A 191 -0.84 -1.19 9.00
C GLY A 191 0.59 -0.93 9.49
N TYR A 192 1.47 -0.54 8.58
CA TYR A 192 2.85 -0.23 8.92
C TYR A 192 2.94 0.99 9.83
N LEU A 193 3.71 0.86 10.91
CA LEU A 193 3.91 1.90 11.91
C LEU A 193 4.56 3.16 11.31
N VAL A 194 5.35 3.03 10.25
CA VAL A 194 5.88 4.19 9.52
C VAL A 194 4.77 5.04 8.90
N HIS A 195 3.67 4.44 8.41
CA HIS A 195 2.49 5.17 7.97
C HIS A 195 1.75 5.81 9.12
N ALA A 196 1.52 5.06 10.21
CA ALA A 196 0.91 5.60 11.41
C ALA A 196 1.71 6.79 11.95
N GLY A 197 3.04 6.70 11.96
CA GLY A 197 3.94 7.78 12.36
C GLY A 197 3.81 9.05 11.53
N LYS A 198 3.53 8.96 10.22
CA LYS A 198 3.27 10.15 9.40
C LYS A 198 2.02 10.89 9.86
N VAL A 199 0.95 10.13 10.07
CA VAL A 199 -0.38 10.67 10.42
C VAL A 199 -0.38 11.19 11.86
N MET A 200 0.23 10.46 12.79
CA MET A 200 0.35 10.88 14.19
C MET A 200 1.23 12.12 14.34
N ARG A 201 2.34 12.26 13.60
CA ARG A 201 3.13 13.51 13.62
C ARG A 201 2.36 14.73 13.11
N ALA A 202 1.27 14.52 12.37
CA ALA A 202 0.36 15.59 11.95
C ALA A 202 -0.72 15.92 13.00
N GLY A 203 -0.68 15.28 14.17
CA GLY A 203 -1.62 15.51 15.28
C GLY A 203 -2.85 14.59 15.28
N VAL A 204 -2.93 13.62 14.37
CA VAL A 204 -4.10 12.74 14.28
C VAL A 204 -4.02 11.59 15.30
N PRO A 205 -4.98 11.45 16.21
CA PRO A 205 -5.02 10.35 17.16
C PRO A 205 -5.45 9.04 16.49
N ILE A 206 -4.89 7.92 16.97
CA ILE A 206 -5.31 6.57 16.59
C ILE A 206 -5.85 5.85 17.83
N TYR A 207 -7.10 5.39 17.76
CA TYR A 207 -7.81 4.71 18.83
C TYR A 207 -7.92 3.22 18.52
N THR A 208 -7.03 2.41 19.08
CA THR A 208 -7.11 0.94 19.04
C THR A 208 -8.12 0.41 20.06
N SER A 209 -8.68 -0.78 19.83
CA SER A 209 -9.80 -1.32 20.61
C SER A 209 -10.99 -0.37 20.61
N HIS A 210 -11.25 0.32 19.49
CA HIS A 210 -12.39 1.19 19.29
C HIS A 210 -13.00 0.96 17.92
N THR A 211 -14.31 1.15 17.81
CA THR A 211 -15.01 1.16 16.51
C THR A 211 -15.99 2.31 16.43
N ILE A 212 -16.48 2.58 15.24
CA ILE A 212 -17.61 3.49 15.03
C ILE A 212 -18.88 2.87 15.63
N LYS A 213 -19.57 3.64 16.48
CA LYS A 213 -20.86 3.27 17.06
C LYS A 213 -21.99 3.74 16.17
N GLU A 214 -21.95 5.01 15.74
CA GLU A 214 -22.97 5.63 14.91
C GLU A 214 -22.44 6.91 14.25
N ALA A 215 -23.02 7.29 13.12
CA ALA A 215 -22.92 8.62 12.54
C ALA A 215 -24.28 9.32 12.65
N ARG A 216 -24.27 10.61 12.96
CA ARG A 216 -25.47 11.41 13.22
C ARG A 216 -25.46 12.67 12.35
N GLY A 217 -26.65 13.12 12.00
CA GLY A 217 -26.90 14.37 11.30
C GLY A 217 -28.25 14.36 10.60
N GLY A 218 -28.70 15.53 10.13
CA GLY A 218 -30.02 15.66 9.51
C GLY A 218 -30.04 15.27 8.04
N LYS A 219 -29.17 15.90 7.24
CA LYS A 219 -29.06 15.69 5.78
C LYS A 219 -27.78 14.98 5.36
N SER A 220 -26.73 15.13 6.15
CA SER A 220 -25.40 14.54 5.99
C SER A 220 -24.84 14.24 7.37
N VAL A 221 -23.66 13.63 7.43
CA VAL A 221 -22.94 13.47 8.70
C VAL A 221 -22.58 14.86 9.27
N GLU A 222 -22.79 15.05 10.56
CA GLU A 222 -22.43 16.25 11.34
C GLU A 222 -21.64 15.87 12.61
N GLU A 223 -21.90 14.67 13.13
CA GLU A 223 -21.28 14.12 14.32
C GLU A 223 -21.03 12.61 14.14
N VAL A 224 -19.91 12.12 14.68
CA VAL A 224 -19.59 10.70 14.70
C VAL A 224 -19.26 10.26 16.12
N VAL A 225 -19.86 9.15 16.54
CA VAL A 225 -19.64 8.54 17.85
C VAL A 225 -18.84 7.26 17.68
N ILE A 226 -17.76 7.14 18.44
CA ILE A 226 -16.97 5.91 18.54
C ILE A 226 -17.13 5.31 19.94
N THR A 227 -16.86 4.02 20.07
CA THR A 227 -16.95 3.30 21.34
C THR A 227 -15.79 2.35 21.51
N ALA A 228 -15.33 2.18 22.75
CA ALA A 228 -14.33 1.18 23.09
C ALA A 228 -14.89 -0.24 22.94
N LEU A 229 -14.01 -1.19 22.65
CA LEU A 229 -14.31 -2.60 22.48
C LEU A 229 -13.63 -3.44 23.57
N ASP A 230 -14.32 -4.47 24.04
CA ASP A 230 -13.73 -5.51 24.87
C ASP A 230 -12.89 -6.51 24.04
N ARG A 231 -12.30 -7.52 24.69
CA ARG A 231 -11.49 -8.55 24.01
C ARG A 231 -12.29 -9.43 23.04
N ARG A 232 -13.62 -9.44 23.14
CA ARG A 232 -14.56 -10.15 22.26
C ARG A 232 -15.19 -9.24 21.22
N TRP A 233 -14.69 -8.00 21.10
CA TRP A 233 -15.17 -6.97 20.19
C TRP A 233 -16.61 -6.50 20.46
N ASN A 234 -17.09 -6.66 21.71
CA ASN A 234 -18.35 -6.04 22.11
C ASN A 234 -18.14 -4.57 22.49
N PRO A 235 -19.04 -3.66 22.09
CA PRO A 235 -19.05 -2.28 22.57
C PRO A 235 -19.13 -2.19 24.10
N ILE A 236 -18.25 -1.39 24.69
CA ILE A 236 -18.25 -1.07 26.12
C ILE A 236 -19.08 0.20 26.33
N LYS A 237 -20.26 0.04 26.96
CA LYS A 237 -21.16 1.14 27.30
C LYS A 237 -20.48 2.14 28.23
N GLY A 238 -20.71 3.43 28.02
CA GLY A 238 -20.17 4.51 28.86
C GLY A 238 -18.74 4.93 28.51
N ILE A 239 -18.11 4.28 27.52
CA ILE A 239 -16.80 4.65 26.98
C ILE A 239 -16.97 5.07 25.51
N GLU A 240 -17.82 6.06 25.29
CA GLU A 240 -18.02 6.71 24.00
C GLU A 240 -17.17 7.98 23.88
N LYS A 241 -16.77 8.28 22.64
CA LYS A 241 -16.19 9.58 22.27
C LYS A 241 -16.96 10.11 21.07
N THR A 242 -17.25 11.40 21.12
CA THR A 242 -18.02 12.10 20.09
C THR A 242 -17.12 13.11 19.40
N PHE A 243 -17.17 13.14 18.07
CA PHE A 243 -16.41 14.05 17.24
C PHE A 243 -17.36 14.82 16.32
N SER A 244 -17.19 16.14 16.23
CA SER A 244 -17.72 16.90 15.10
C SER A 244 -16.92 16.53 13.84
N ALA A 245 -17.60 15.92 12.89
CA ALA A 245 -17.07 15.40 11.64
C ALA A 245 -18.18 15.40 10.59
N ASP A 246 -17.84 15.72 9.34
CA ASP A 246 -18.78 15.77 8.22
C ASP A 246 -18.67 14.55 7.29
N THR A 247 -17.67 13.70 7.51
CA THR A 247 -17.36 12.56 6.67
C THR A 247 -16.82 11.38 7.48
N VAL A 248 -17.24 10.18 7.10
CA VAL A 248 -16.69 8.90 7.60
C VAL A 248 -16.11 8.13 6.42
N CYS A 249 -14.82 7.81 6.50
CA CYS A 249 -14.17 6.92 5.54
C CYS A 249 -14.02 5.52 6.13
N ILE A 250 -14.43 4.50 5.37
CA ILE A 250 -14.41 3.09 5.80
C ILE A 250 -13.27 2.36 5.08
N SER A 251 -12.33 1.80 5.85
CA SER A 251 -11.18 1.01 5.39
C SER A 251 -11.03 -0.29 6.21
N VAL A 252 -12.06 -1.15 6.19
CA VAL A 252 -12.10 -2.40 6.98
C VAL A 252 -11.71 -3.65 6.20
N GLY A 253 -10.89 -3.49 5.17
CA GLY A 253 -10.35 -4.58 4.34
C GLY A 253 -11.03 -4.70 2.97
N LEU A 254 -10.58 -5.69 2.20
CA LEU A 254 -11.02 -5.95 0.82
C LEU A 254 -11.45 -7.41 0.66
N ASN A 255 -12.33 -7.67 -0.31
CA ASN A 255 -12.68 -8.99 -0.83
C ASN A 255 -12.12 -9.13 -2.26
N PRO A 256 -11.55 -10.28 -2.64
CA PRO A 256 -11.22 -10.57 -4.05
C PRO A 256 -12.45 -10.44 -4.96
N ASN A 257 -12.30 -9.82 -6.14
CA ASN A 257 -13.40 -9.64 -7.09
C ASN A 257 -13.64 -10.90 -7.95
N GLY A 258 -14.14 -11.96 -7.33
CA GLY A 258 -14.23 -13.30 -7.91
C GLY A 258 -15.41 -13.59 -8.84
N GLN A 259 -16.25 -12.60 -9.18
CA GLN A 259 -17.51 -12.84 -9.88
C GLN A 259 -17.32 -13.52 -11.25
N LEU A 260 -16.36 -13.04 -12.06
CA LEU A 260 -16.06 -13.64 -13.36
C LEU A 260 -15.45 -15.05 -13.25
N ALA A 261 -14.58 -15.27 -12.25
CA ALA A 261 -14.02 -16.60 -12.01
C ALA A 261 -15.12 -17.59 -11.58
N SER A 262 -16.10 -17.15 -10.78
CA SER A 262 -17.27 -17.94 -10.41
C SER A 262 -18.14 -18.28 -11.62
N LEU A 263 -18.43 -17.31 -12.50
CA LEU A 263 -19.18 -17.54 -13.74
C LEU A 263 -18.44 -18.48 -14.71
N ALA A 264 -17.11 -18.43 -14.72
CA ALA A 264 -16.29 -19.37 -15.48
C ALA A 264 -16.22 -20.78 -14.86
N GLY A 265 -16.78 -20.95 -13.66
CA GLY A 265 -16.87 -22.21 -12.93
C GLY A 265 -15.61 -22.58 -12.17
N CYS A 266 -14.66 -21.65 -11.96
CA CYS A 266 -13.49 -21.90 -11.12
C CYS A 266 -13.90 -22.32 -9.71
N GLU A 267 -13.12 -23.19 -9.07
CA GLU A 267 -13.38 -23.63 -7.70
C GLU A 267 -12.87 -22.60 -6.70
N PHE A 268 -13.61 -22.39 -5.60
CA PHE A 268 -13.29 -21.39 -4.59
C PHE A 268 -13.05 -22.04 -3.23
N LYS A 269 -12.18 -21.42 -2.43
CA LYS A 269 -11.99 -21.77 -1.02
C LYS A 269 -11.80 -20.49 -0.18
N PHE A 270 -12.11 -20.58 1.10
CA PHE A 270 -12.02 -19.46 2.03
C PHE A 270 -10.64 -19.38 2.68
N PHE A 271 -9.97 -18.23 2.53
CA PHE A 271 -8.69 -17.91 3.15
C PHE A 271 -8.77 -16.50 3.77
N PRO A 272 -9.04 -16.38 5.08
CA PRO A 272 -9.25 -15.08 5.72
C PRO A 272 -8.01 -14.17 5.67
N GLU A 273 -6.80 -14.74 5.69
CA GLU A 273 -5.53 -14.01 5.59
C GLU A 273 -5.33 -13.32 4.23
N LEU A 274 -6.08 -13.75 3.21
CA LEU A 274 -6.03 -13.26 1.83
C LEU A 274 -7.31 -12.53 1.41
N GLY A 275 -8.16 -12.18 2.36
CA GLY A 275 -9.36 -11.36 2.13
C GLY A 275 -10.68 -12.13 2.08
N GLY A 276 -10.67 -13.46 2.00
CA GLY A 276 -11.88 -14.29 2.05
C GLY A 276 -11.92 -15.38 0.99
N PHE A 277 -13.03 -15.47 0.25
CA PHE A 277 -13.20 -16.46 -0.83
C PHE A 277 -12.39 -16.05 -2.06
N LEU A 278 -11.56 -16.96 -2.56
CA LEU A 278 -10.75 -16.76 -3.76
C LEU A 278 -10.72 -18.02 -4.64
N PRO A 279 -10.60 -17.86 -5.98
CA PRO A 279 -10.48 -18.98 -6.88
C PRO A 279 -9.14 -19.69 -6.68
N LEU A 280 -9.16 -21.01 -6.64
CA LEU A 280 -7.96 -21.82 -6.56
C LEU A 280 -7.15 -21.72 -7.86
N HIS A 281 -5.83 -21.67 -7.71
CA HIS A 281 -4.88 -21.68 -8.82
C HIS A 281 -3.62 -22.47 -8.45
N ASP A 282 -2.93 -22.97 -9.47
CA ASP A 282 -1.66 -23.67 -9.34
C ASP A 282 -0.46 -22.70 -9.27
N ASP A 283 0.75 -23.25 -9.30
CA ASP A 283 1.99 -22.48 -9.24
C ASP A 283 2.36 -21.79 -10.57
N ASN A 284 1.60 -22.03 -11.64
CA ASN A 284 1.64 -21.29 -12.90
C ASN A 284 0.59 -20.16 -12.93
N MET A 285 -0.17 -19.97 -11.85
CA MET A 285 -1.34 -19.09 -11.75
C MET A 285 -2.55 -19.59 -12.56
N GLU A 286 -2.55 -20.83 -13.07
CA GLU A 286 -3.68 -21.41 -13.79
C GLU A 286 -4.74 -21.89 -12.80
N SER A 287 -6.00 -21.52 -13.03
CA SER A 287 -7.12 -21.92 -12.18
C SER A 287 -7.48 -23.41 -12.35
N THR A 288 -8.45 -23.89 -11.58
CA THR A 288 -9.04 -25.22 -11.80
C THR A 288 -9.77 -25.37 -13.14
N LYS A 289 -9.93 -24.28 -13.91
CA LYS A 289 -10.40 -24.30 -15.29
C LYS A 289 -9.25 -24.02 -16.23
N LYS A 290 -8.89 -25.05 -17.01
CA LYS A 290 -7.82 -25.01 -18.00
C LYS A 290 -7.98 -23.81 -18.95
N GLY A 291 -6.90 -23.07 -19.14
CA GLY A 291 -6.84 -21.87 -19.98
C GLY A 291 -7.27 -20.58 -19.29
N ILE A 292 -7.70 -20.61 -18.03
CA ILE A 292 -8.05 -19.43 -17.23
C ILE A 292 -7.03 -19.28 -16.10
N TYR A 293 -6.39 -18.12 -16.03
CA TYR A 293 -5.37 -17.75 -15.05
C TYR A 293 -5.88 -16.68 -14.10
N ILE A 294 -5.40 -16.70 -12.86
CA ILE A 294 -5.80 -15.80 -11.77
C ILE A 294 -4.60 -14.96 -11.35
N ALA A 295 -4.72 -13.63 -11.30
CA ALA A 295 -3.60 -12.78 -10.87
C ALA A 295 -4.04 -11.55 -10.06
N GLY A 296 -3.12 -11.04 -9.24
CA GLY A 296 -3.33 -9.84 -8.43
C GLY A 296 -4.23 -10.09 -7.24
N ASP A 297 -4.91 -9.04 -6.77
CA ASP A 297 -5.80 -9.13 -5.59
C ASP A 297 -6.93 -10.17 -5.73
N LEU A 298 -7.23 -10.64 -6.95
CA LEU A 298 -8.13 -11.78 -7.16
C LEU A 298 -7.56 -13.09 -6.60
N SER A 299 -6.25 -13.29 -6.67
CA SER A 299 -5.53 -14.46 -6.14
C SER A 299 -5.30 -14.37 -4.62
N GLY A 300 -5.64 -13.23 -4.02
CA GLY A 300 -5.47 -12.90 -2.61
C GLY A 300 -5.05 -11.44 -2.41
N ILE A 301 -5.67 -10.74 -1.46
CA ILE A 301 -5.40 -9.32 -1.19
C ILE A 301 -3.98 -9.12 -0.67
N GLU A 302 -3.15 -8.41 -1.44
CA GLU A 302 -1.75 -8.11 -1.11
C GLU A 302 -1.37 -6.66 -1.47
N GLU A 303 -0.08 -6.40 -1.69
CA GLU A 303 0.45 -5.11 -2.13
C GLU A 303 0.58 -5.10 -3.66
N ALA A 304 0.57 -3.90 -4.28
CA ALA A 304 0.56 -3.79 -5.74
C ALA A 304 1.78 -4.43 -6.43
N ASN A 305 2.93 -4.49 -5.75
CA ASN A 305 4.13 -5.15 -6.26
C ASN A 305 3.94 -6.68 -6.38
N SER A 306 3.30 -7.30 -5.39
CA SER A 306 2.92 -8.71 -5.46
C SER A 306 1.93 -8.92 -6.61
N ALA A 307 0.95 -8.04 -6.75
CA ALA A 307 -0.02 -8.14 -7.83
C ALA A 307 0.62 -8.01 -9.22
N LEU A 308 1.56 -7.09 -9.39
CA LEU A 308 2.32 -6.94 -10.63
C LEU A 308 3.12 -8.21 -10.96
N ASP A 309 3.85 -8.77 -10.00
CA ASP A 309 4.69 -9.96 -10.23
C ASP A 309 3.85 -11.24 -10.44
N GLU A 310 2.70 -11.38 -9.78
CA GLU A 310 1.74 -12.45 -10.10
C GLU A 310 1.16 -12.30 -11.51
N GLY A 311 0.87 -11.07 -11.93
CA GLY A 311 0.46 -10.77 -13.31
C GLY A 311 1.52 -11.21 -14.30
N ARG A 312 2.77 -10.79 -14.08
CA ARG A 312 3.92 -11.19 -14.91
C ARG A 312 4.10 -12.71 -14.97
N LEU A 313 3.98 -13.40 -13.82
CA LEU A 313 4.01 -14.86 -13.76
C LEU A 313 2.88 -15.49 -14.59
N ALA A 314 1.64 -15.00 -14.48
CA ALA A 314 0.54 -15.47 -15.32
C ALA A 314 0.79 -15.23 -16.82
N GLY A 315 1.39 -14.09 -17.18
CA GLY A 315 1.76 -13.76 -18.56
C GLY A 315 2.77 -14.74 -19.18
N ILE A 316 3.85 -15.06 -18.46
CA ILE A 316 4.83 -16.05 -18.94
C ILE A 316 4.25 -17.47 -18.97
N SER A 317 3.37 -17.82 -18.03
CA SER A 317 2.68 -19.11 -18.02
C SER A 317 1.76 -19.27 -19.22
N VAL A 318 1.02 -18.21 -19.59
CA VAL A 318 0.21 -18.19 -20.82
C VAL A 318 1.10 -18.39 -22.04
N ALA A 319 2.19 -17.64 -22.16
CA ALA A 319 3.10 -17.72 -23.30
C ALA A 319 3.71 -19.13 -23.45
N ALA A 320 4.14 -19.75 -22.35
CA ALA A 320 4.58 -21.15 -22.34
C ALA A 320 3.47 -22.11 -22.76
N SER A 321 2.24 -21.94 -22.24
CA SER A 321 1.09 -22.79 -22.58
C SER A 321 0.65 -22.71 -24.05
N LEU A 322 1.06 -21.65 -24.76
CA LEU A 322 0.82 -21.42 -26.18
C LEU A 322 2.03 -21.77 -27.05
N GLY A 323 3.14 -22.21 -26.46
CA GLY A 323 4.35 -22.63 -27.17
C GLY A 323 5.31 -21.50 -27.56
N TYR A 324 5.14 -20.28 -27.04
CA TYR A 324 6.05 -19.15 -27.29
C TYR A 324 7.30 -19.15 -26.42
N ILE A 325 7.31 -19.94 -25.34
CA ILE A 325 8.46 -20.12 -24.44
C ILE A 325 8.73 -21.62 -24.31
N ASP A 326 9.99 -22.03 -24.48
CA ASP A 326 10.41 -23.40 -24.23
C ASP A 326 10.45 -23.74 -22.73
N SER A 327 10.35 -25.03 -22.40
CA SER A 327 10.23 -25.50 -21.01
C SER A 327 11.40 -25.09 -20.11
N ASN A 328 12.63 -25.06 -20.64
CA ASN A 328 13.82 -24.72 -19.85
C ASN A 328 13.83 -23.24 -19.50
N ARG A 329 13.54 -22.38 -20.48
CA ARG A 329 13.43 -20.94 -20.26
C ARG A 329 12.27 -20.60 -19.34
N PHE A 330 11.12 -21.25 -19.51
CA PHE A 330 9.96 -21.05 -18.64
C PHE A 330 10.26 -21.40 -17.19
N ALA A 331 10.90 -22.55 -16.92
CA ALA A 331 11.25 -22.97 -15.56
C ALA A 331 12.10 -21.92 -14.83
N LYS A 332 13.12 -21.37 -15.51
CA LYS A 332 13.98 -20.33 -14.94
C LYS A 332 13.23 -19.04 -14.63
N LEU A 333 12.41 -18.56 -15.57
CA LEU A 333 11.62 -17.33 -15.37
C LEU A 333 10.60 -17.51 -14.23
N LYS A 334 9.98 -18.69 -14.15
CA LYS A 334 9.05 -19.04 -13.09
C LYS A 334 9.73 -18.99 -11.72
N GLU A 335 10.91 -19.58 -11.60
CA GLU A 335 11.72 -19.54 -10.38
C GLU A 335 12.04 -18.08 -9.97
N ASP A 336 12.50 -17.26 -10.91
CA ASP A 336 12.82 -15.85 -10.67
C ASP A 336 11.61 -15.05 -10.13
N TYR A 337 10.41 -15.25 -10.70
CA TYR A 337 9.19 -14.58 -10.22
C TYR A 337 8.71 -15.08 -8.86
N TRP A 338 8.78 -16.39 -8.61
CA TRP A 338 8.46 -16.94 -7.29
C TRP A 338 9.42 -16.44 -6.22
N ASP A 339 10.71 -16.32 -6.52
CA ASP A 339 11.69 -15.75 -5.60
C ASP A 339 11.37 -14.30 -5.25
N ARG A 340 10.96 -13.49 -6.23
CA ARG A 340 10.54 -12.10 -5.99
C ARG A 340 9.29 -12.04 -5.11
N LEU A 341 8.28 -12.85 -5.41
CA LEU A 341 7.05 -12.93 -4.62
C LEU A 341 7.33 -13.39 -3.18
N ASN A 342 8.18 -14.40 -3.00
CA ASN A 342 8.55 -14.92 -1.70
C ASN A 342 9.33 -13.90 -0.87
N LYS A 343 10.19 -13.09 -1.49
CA LYS A 343 10.87 -11.96 -0.82
C LYS A 343 9.88 -10.91 -0.33
N LEU A 344 8.87 -10.55 -1.13
CA LEU A 344 7.81 -9.61 -0.74
C LEU A 344 6.92 -10.16 0.38
N ARG A 345 6.68 -11.48 0.40
CA ARG A 345 5.94 -12.20 1.43
C ARG A 345 6.79 -12.58 2.64
N GLY A 346 8.06 -12.20 2.63
CA GLY A 346 8.99 -12.42 3.73
C GLY A 346 8.64 -11.60 4.96
N GLY A 347 9.25 -11.96 6.08
CA GLY A 347 9.17 -11.22 7.33
C GLY A 347 7.79 -11.28 8.02
N PRO A 348 7.65 -10.55 9.14
CA PRO A 348 6.51 -10.69 10.04
C PRO A 348 5.19 -10.26 9.40
N PHE A 349 5.21 -9.25 8.52
CA PHE A 349 3.99 -8.78 7.88
C PHE A 349 3.50 -9.69 6.76
N GLY A 350 4.40 -10.45 6.11
CA GLY A 350 4.08 -11.36 5.01
C GLY A 350 3.78 -12.80 5.44
N HIS A 351 4.24 -13.21 6.63
CA HIS A 351 4.16 -14.58 7.15
C HIS A 351 2.79 -15.26 6.96
N LYS A 352 1.71 -14.65 7.46
CA LYS A 352 0.35 -15.21 7.35
C LYS A 352 -0.10 -15.40 5.89
N ARG A 353 0.25 -14.44 5.03
CA ARG A 353 -0.07 -14.51 3.59
C ARG A 353 0.75 -15.57 2.87
N SER A 354 2.03 -15.69 3.22
CA SER A 354 2.93 -16.75 2.70
C SER A 354 2.37 -18.14 3.00
N ILE A 355 1.95 -18.38 4.25
CA ILE A 355 1.30 -19.62 4.67
C ILE A 355 0.01 -19.87 3.86
N ALA A 356 -0.87 -18.87 3.77
CA ALA A 356 -2.13 -19.00 3.04
C ALA A 356 -1.91 -19.31 1.55
N LYS A 357 -0.91 -18.68 0.91
CA LYS A 357 -0.53 -18.96 -0.48
C LYS A 357 -0.01 -20.39 -0.66
N LYS A 358 0.81 -20.91 0.26
CA LYS A 358 1.20 -22.34 0.26
C LYS A 358 -0.03 -23.26 0.36
N LYS A 359 -0.99 -22.94 1.23
CA LYS A 359 -2.24 -23.70 1.38
C LYS A 359 -3.08 -23.69 0.08
N ILE A 360 -3.09 -22.60 -0.69
CA ILE A 360 -3.74 -22.54 -2.02
C ILE A 360 -3.08 -23.52 -2.98
N LEU A 361 -1.74 -23.44 -3.12
CA LEU A 361 -0.99 -24.29 -4.05
C LEU A 361 -1.19 -25.78 -3.72
N LEU A 362 -1.16 -26.14 -2.44
CA LEU A 362 -1.45 -27.52 -2.00
C LEU A 362 -2.90 -27.93 -2.32
N SER A 363 -3.87 -27.04 -2.09
CA SER A 363 -5.28 -27.32 -2.38
C SER A 363 -5.55 -27.50 -3.89
N SER A 364 -4.77 -26.84 -4.75
CA SER A 364 -4.91 -26.93 -6.21
C SER A 364 -4.42 -28.26 -6.80
N GLN A 365 -3.48 -28.94 -6.13
CA GLN A 365 -2.79 -30.12 -6.68
C GLN A 365 -3.53 -31.45 -6.46
N GLN A 366 -4.73 -31.47 -5.84
CA GLN A 366 -5.49 -32.69 -5.50
C GLN A 366 -4.65 -33.81 -4.83
N LYS A 367 -3.54 -33.47 -4.16
CA LYS A 367 -2.83 -34.44 -3.32
C LYS A 367 -3.61 -34.54 -2.02
N GLU A 368 -4.15 -35.73 -1.74
CA GLU A 368 -4.65 -36.12 -0.42
C GLU A 368 -3.51 -36.06 0.62
N MET A 369 -3.15 -34.87 1.06
CA MET A 369 -2.40 -34.69 2.30
C MET A 369 -3.41 -34.73 3.44
N ARG A 370 -3.16 -35.59 4.42
CA ARG A 370 -3.97 -35.66 5.65
C ARG A 370 -4.00 -34.26 6.27
N TYR A 371 -5.17 -33.86 6.77
CA TYR A 371 -5.41 -32.61 7.53
C TYR A 371 -4.28 -32.25 8.52
N GLN A 372 -3.57 -33.26 9.05
CA GLN A 372 -2.43 -33.14 9.97
C GLN A 372 -1.23 -32.32 9.43
N GLU A 373 -0.92 -32.31 8.14
CA GLU A 373 0.23 -31.53 7.61
C GLU A 373 -0.09 -30.04 7.41
N ILE A 374 -1.38 -29.69 7.21
CA ILE A 374 -1.84 -28.30 7.08
C ILE A 374 -1.82 -27.60 8.45
N ASP A 375 -2.17 -28.32 9.52
CA ASP A 375 -2.13 -27.83 10.90
C ASP A 375 -0.68 -27.58 11.38
N CYS A 376 0.30 -28.36 10.90
CA CYS A 376 1.72 -28.12 11.22
C CYS A 376 2.24 -26.77 10.73
N ILE A 377 1.68 -26.21 9.65
CA ILE A 377 2.06 -24.87 9.15
C ILE A 377 1.47 -23.75 10.03
N GLU A 378 0.36 -24.00 10.75
CA GLU A 378 -0.24 -23.01 11.67
C GLU A 378 0.61 -22.76 12.93
N LEU A 379 1.59 -23.62 13.21
CA LEU A 379 2.41 -23.59 14.42
C LEU A 379 3.67 -22.72 14.33
N GLU A 380 4.01 -22.15 13.17
CA GLU A 380 5.08 -21.13 13.14
C GLU A 380 4.53 -19.82 13.69
N GLU A 381 4.64 -19.64 15.00
CA GLU A 381 4.33 -18.37 15.66
C GLU A 381 5.13 -17.24 15.01
N ASN A 382 4.44 -16.15 14.70
CA ASN A 382 5.05 -14.93 14.18
C ASN A 382 5.74 -14.16 15.32
N THR A 383 6.78 -14.76 15.89
CA THR A 383 7.49 -14.31 17.10
C THR A 383 8.16 -12.94 16.94
N LYS A 384 8.36 -12.49 15.71
CA LYS A 384 8.97 -11.19 15.38
C LYS A 384 7.97 -10.05 15.21
N LEU A 385 6.68 -10.31 15.03
CA LEU A 385 5.69 -9.24 14.81
C LEU A 385 5.43 -8.47 16.10
N LYS A 386 6.00 -7.26 16.19
CA LYS A 386 5.72 -6.32 17.28
C LYS A 386 4.45 -5.54 16.99
N ASN A 387 3.45 -5.72 17.86
CA ASN A 387 2.16 -5.03 17.81
C ASN A 387 2.20 -3.74 18.61
N TYR A 388 1.80 -2.63 17.98
CA TYR A 388 1.87 -1.30 18.56
C TYR A 388 0.47 -0.68 18.68
N LYS A 389 0.14 -0.17 19.86
CA LYS A 389 -1.08 0.66 20.08
C LYS A 389 -0.89 2.11 19.65
N SER A 390 0.36 2.54 19.64
CA SER A 390 0.80 3.92 19.45
C SER A 390 2.27 3.91 19.05
N ILE A 391 2.87 5.09 18.90
CA ILE A 391 4.30 5.22 18.66
C ILE A 391 5.13 4.58 19.81
N PRO A 392 6.20 3.84 19.48
CA PRO A 392 7.17 3.30 20.44
C PRO A 392 7.80 4.34 21.37
N SER A 393 8.36 3.88 22.48
CA SER A 393 9.15 4.73 23.36
C SER A 393 10.46 5.20 22.69
N LEU A 394 11.03 6.31 23.18
CA LEU A 394 12.34 6.78 22.70
C LEU A 394 13.43 5.72 22.93
N LYS A 395 13.36 4.99 24.04
CA LYS A 395 14.31 3.93 24.37
C LYS A 395 14.27 2.82 23.32
N GLU A 396 13.08 2.37 22.94
CA GLU A 396 12.95 1.42 21.83
C GLU A 396 13.58 1.99 20.56
N PHE A 397 13.31 3.26 20.21
CA PHE A 397 13.94 3.88 19.04
C PHE A 397 15.48 3.82 19.08
N GLN A 398 16.06 4.07 20.24
CA GLN A 398 17.51 4.09 20.46
C GLN A 398 18.16 2.71 20.45
N GLU A 399 17.38 1.64 20.63
CA GLU A 399 17.86 0.25 20.54
C GLU A 399 17.98 -0.22 19.08
N PHE A 400 17.41 0.50 18.11
CA PHE A 400 17.44 0.07 16.71
C PHE A 400 18.75 0.43 15.99
N PRO A 401 19.21 -0.45 15.08
CA PRO A 401 20.48 -0.30 14.36
C PRO A 401 20.57 0.94 13.46
N GLY A 402 19.42 1.55 13.14
CA GLY A 402 19.33 2.78 12.36
C GLY A 402 19.42 4.07 13.20
N TYR A 403 19.40 3.98 14.53
CA TYR A 403 19.45 5.13 15.42
C TYR A 403 20.91 5.45 15.80
N PRO A 404 21.42 6.66 15.51
CA PRO A 404 22.80 7.00 15.76
C PRO A 404 23.09 7.19 17.25
N SER A 405 24.31 6.84 17.64
CA SER A 405 24.84 7.06 18.97
C SER A 405 24.85 8.56 19.35
N LEU A 406 24.62 8.86 20.63
CA LEU A 406 24.66 10.23 21.13
C LEU A 406 26.02 10.91 20.87
N SER A 407 27.11 10.15 20.95
CA SER A 407 28.46 10.63 20.65
C SER A 407 28.58 11.03 19.18
N ARG A 408 28.00 10.26 18.25
CA ARG A 408 27.97 10.61 16.83
C ARG A 408 27.10 11.82 16.53
N ILE A 409 25.91 11.93 17.12
CA ILE A 409 25.03 13.09 16.95
C ILE A 409 25.73 14.40 17.36
N LYS A 410 26.61 14.34 18.38
CA LYS A 410 27.45 15.47 18.83
C LYS A 410 28.59 15.81 17.87
N LYS A 411 29.11 14.88 17.07
CA LYS A 411 30.22 15.17 16.13
C LYS A 411 29.79 15.99 14.92
N GLY A 412 28.51 15.98 14.57
CA GLY A 412 27.96 16.72 13.44
C GLY A 412 26.76 16.01 12.84
N ALA A 413 26.22 16.56 11.75
CA ALA A 413 25.03 16.04 11.08
C ALA A 413 25.12 14.53 10.79
N VAL A 414 24.09 13.79 11.16
CA VAL A 414 23.98 12.34 10.97
C VAL A 414 22.53 11.95 10.72
N ALA A 415 22.31 10.94 9.87
CA ALA A 415 20.98 10.37 9.68
C ALA A 415 20.50 9.68 10.97
N CYS A 416 19.21 9.73 11.24
CA CYS A 416 18.54 9.00 12.30
C CYS A 416 17.35 8.26 11.69
N ILE A 417 17.40 6.93 11.67
CA ILE A 417 16.43 6.08 11.00
C ILE A 417 15.54 5.43 12.06
N GLU A 418 14.27 5.80 12.05
CA GLU A 418 13.22 5.31 12.95
C GLU A 418 12.29 4.32 12.24
N CYS A 419 12.83 3.55 11.29
CA CYS A 419 12.13 2.45 10.62
C CYS A 419 12.39 1.16 11.40
N ILE A 420 11.40 0.75 12.19
CA ILE A 420 11.61 -0.24 13.28
C ILE A 420 10.85 -1.55 13.09
N GLN A 421 10.18 -1.68 11.96
CA GLN A 421 9.41 -2.86 11.58
C GLN A 421 10.05 -3.50 10.36
N GLU A 422 10.10 -4.83 10.37
CA GLU A 422 10.63 -5.63 9.28
C GLU A 422 9.65 -5.61 8.08
N ILE A 423 9.79 -4.58 7.23
CA ILE A 423 8.95 -4.29 6.06
C ILE A 423 9.84 -4.41 4.81
N PRO A 424 9.39 -5.03 3.70
CA PRO A 424 10.21 -5.21 2.50
C PRO A 424 10.46 -3.87 1.79
N CYS A 425 11.55 -3.15 2.14
CA CYS A 425 11.79 -1.79 1.64
C CYS A 425 13.27 -1.37 1.70
N ASP A 426 13.88 -1.02 0.57
CA ASP A 426 15.28 -0.56 0.47
C ASP A 426 15.60 0.82 -0.16
N PRO A 427 14.66 1.75 -0.47
CA PRO A 427 15.01 3.03 -1.10
C PRO A 427 16.05 3.88 -0.36
N CYS A 428 16.15 3.77 0.96
CA CYS A 428 17.17 4.49 1.74
C CYS A 428 18.60 4.00 1.48
N VAL A 429 18.77 2.71 1.17
CA VAL A 429 20.03 2.09 0.78
C VAL A 429 20.43 2.60 -0.60
N ALA A 430 19.50 2.49 -1.57
CA ALA A 430 19.73 2.93 -2.95
C ALA A 430 20.04 4.43 -3.05
N ALA A 431 19.42 5.25 -2.20
CA ALA A 431 19.59 6.70 -2.22
C ALA A 431 20.89 7.20 -1.56
N CYS A 432 21.60 6.38 -0.78
CA CYS A 432 22.74 6.84 0.00
C CYS A 432 24.04 6.86 -0.84
N PRO A 433 24.57 8.04 -1.24
CA PRO A 433 25.79 8.09 -2.05
C PRO A 433 27.05 7.63 -1.30
N PHE A 434 26.98 7.57 0.03
CA PHE A 434 28.10 7.18 0.89
C PHE A 434 28.01 5.72 1.36
N LYS A 435 26.98 4.96 0.93
CA LYS A 435 26.72 3.58 1.37
C LYS A 435 26.72 3.44 2.90
N ALA A 436 26.16 4.44 3.57
CA ALA A 436 26.08 4.50 5.02
C ALA A 436 24.85 3.76 5.58
N ILE A 437 23.85 3.48 4.74
CA ILE A 437 22.64 2.75 5.13
C ILE A 437 22.66 1.39 4.45
N ASN A 438 22.43 0.32 5.19
CA ASN A 438 22.48 -1.06 4.69
C ASN A 438 21.26 -1.85 5.19
N ILE A 439 20.81 -2.82 4.38
CA ILE A 439 19.80 -3.83 4.71
C ILE A 439 20.41 -5.16 4.26
N ASN A 440 20.55 -6.13 5.15
CA ASN A 440 21.27 -7.38 4.85
C ASN A 440 20.86 -8.51 5.82
N PRO A 441 20.59 -9.74 5.34
CA PRO A 441 20.53 -10.20 3.94
C PRO A 441 19.16 -10.13 3.27
N TYR A 442 18.07 -9.92 4.00
CA TYR A 442 16.72 -9.89 3.45
C TYR A 442 16.21 -8.46 3.37
N ILE A 443 15.46 -8.14 2.32
CA ILE A 443 14.88 -6.80 2.13
C ILE A 443 13.92 -6.38 3.26
N THR A 444 13.42 -7.35 4.01
CA THR A 444 12.59 -7.15 5.20
C THR A 444 13.38 -6.83 6.45
N ASP A 445 14.71 -6.97 6.44
CA ASP A 445 15.52 -6.68 7.61
C ASP A 445 15.55 -5.18 7.93
N LEU A 446 15.78 -4.86 9.20
CA LEU A 446 15.84 -3.48 9.64
C LEU A 446 17.04 -2.74 9.02
N PRO A 447 16.89 -1.47 8.61
CA PRO A 447 18.00 -0.69 8.10
C PRO A 447 19.02 -0.39 9.21
N TYR A 448 20.28 -0.67 8.92
CA TYR A 448 21.44 -0.36 9.74
C TYR A 448 22.16 0.88 9.24
N LEU A 449 22.59 1.75 10.16
CA LEU A 449 23.36 2.95 9.86
C LEU A 449 24.85 2.80 10.25
N ASP A 450 25.73 2.84 9.26
CA ASP A 450 27.16 3.05 9.45
C ASP A 450 27.44 4.54 9.72
N GLU A 451 27.54 4.87 11.00
CA GLU A 451 27.76 6.22 11.51
C GLU A 451 29.03 6.89 11.00
N ASN A 452 30.07 6.12 10.68
CA ASN A 452 31.37 6.64 10.22
C ASN A 452 31.32 7.10 8.77
N LYS A 453 30.49 6.43 7.95
CA LYS A 453 30.27 6.81 6.54
C LYS A 453 29.24 7.92 6.37
N CYS A 454 28.28 8.03 7.29
CA CYS A 454 27.19 9.00 7.17
C CYS A 454 27.70 10.45 7.26
N LYS A 455 27.48 11.23 6.19
CA LYS A 455 27.80 12.67 6.12
C LYS A 455 26.62 13.60 6.46
N GLY A 456 25.45 13.06 6.78
CA GLY A 456 24.28 13.87 7.13
C GLY A 456 23.70 14.72 5.99
N CYS A 457 23.88 14.32 4.72
CA CYS A 457 23.44 15.10 3.55
C CYS A 457 21.91 15.21 3.36
N GLY A 458 21.13 14.35 4.04
CA GLY A 458 19.67 14.39 4.04
C GLY A 458 18.96 13.81 2.81
N VAL A 459 19.67 13.28 1.81
CA VAL A 459 19.04 12.70 0.60
C VAL A 459 18.09 11.54 0.94
N CYS A 460 18.48 10.68 1.89
CA CYS A 460 17.66 9.56 2.35
C CYS A 460 16.35 9.99 3.03
N ILE A 461 16.22 11.25 3.49
CA ILE A 461 14.98 11.76 4.09
C ILE A 461 13.86 11.76 3.04
N ALA A 462 14.11 12.39 1.88
CA ALA A 462 13.13 12.52 0.82
C ALA A 462 12.86 11.19 0.09
N SER A 463 13.85 10.29 0.04
CA SER A 463 13.69 8.98 -0.60
C SER A 463 12.91 7.97 0.23
N CYS A 464 12.74 8.18 1.54
CA CYS A 464 12.10 7.22 2.43
C CYS A 464 10.57 7.17 2.21
N PRO A 465 10.01 6.04 1.72
CA PRO A 465 8.56 5.91 1.54
C PRO A 465 7.80 6.05 2.85
N GLY A 466 8.38 5.56 3.95
CA GLY A 466 7.82 5.67 5.30
C GLY A 466 8.00 7.02 5.99
N GLN A 467 8.79 7.94 5.43
CA GLN A 467 9.17 9.21 6.10
C GLN A 467 9.69 8.99 7.53
N ALA A 468 10.51 7.97 7.71
CA ALA A 468 11.05 7.54 9.00
C ALA A 468 12.51 7.96 9.20
N ILE A 469 13.06 8.79 8.31
CA ILE A 469 14.46 9.21 8.35
C ILE A 469 14.55 10.71 8.63
N PHE A 470 15.42 11.05 9.56
CA PHE A 470 15.72 12.40 10.00
C PHE A 470 17.22 12.67 9.86
N VAL A 471 17.63 13.94 9.90
CA VAL A 471 19.04 14.29 10.13
C VAL A 471 19.13 15.12 11.39
N LEU A 472 19.94 14.66 12.34
CA LEU A 472 20.17 15.31 13.62
C LEU A 472 21.55 15.95 13.61
N ASN A 473 21.63 17.22 14.00
CA ASN A 473 22.90 17.93 14.18
C ASN A 473 22.87 18.69 15.51
N TYR A 474 23.49 18.10 16.55
CA TYR A 474 23.53 18.73 17.87
C TYR A 474 24.38 19.99 17.93
N ASN A 475 25.44 20.04 17.12
CA ASN A 475 26.38 21.16 17.05
C ASN A 475 26.12 22.05 15.82
N TYR A 476 24.85 22.28 15.50
CA TYR A 476 24.48 23.26 14.48
C TYR A 476 25.01 24.67 14.83
N SER A 477 24.96 25.04 16.11
CA SER A 477 25.63 26.22 16.67
C SER A 477 26.07 25.97 18.13
N SER A 478 26.66 26.99 18.77
CA SER A 478 27.00 26.95 20.19
C SER A 478 25.79 26.67 21.08
N GLU A 479 24.62 27.23 20.76
CA GLU A 479 23.41 27.16 21.60
C GLU A 479 22.30 26.26 21.04
N LYS A 480 22.20 26.13 19.71
CA LYS A 480 21.08 25.43 19.04
C LYS A 480 21.53 24.15 18.35
N ALA A 481 20.62 23.17 18.36
CA ALA A 481 20.67 22.00 17.49
C ALA A 481 19.83 22.24 16.23
N ALA A 482 20.07 21.46 15.18
CA ALA A 482 19.23 21.40 13.99
C ALA A 482 18.68 20.00 13.75
N ILE A 483 17.44 19.94 13.26
CA ILE A 483 16.73 18.72 12.90
C ILE A 483 16.19 18.90 11.49
N SER A 484 16.46 17.95 10.60
CA SER A 484 15.85 17.90 9.27
C SER A 484 14.89 16.73 9.14
N PHE A 485 13.72 16.96 8.57
CA PHE A 485 12.63 15.98 8.45
C PHE A 485 11.84 16.18 7.15
N PRO A 486 11.13 15.14 6.67
CA PRO A 486 10.31 15.24 5.46
C PRO A 486 9.01 16.01 5.74
N TYR A 487 8.55 16.76 4.75
CA TYR A 487 7.32 17.54 4.80
C TYR A 487 6.64 17.53 3.43
N GLU A 488 5.42 17.00 3.36
CA GLU A 488 4.65 16.90 2.11
C GLU A 488 3.28 17.56 2.23
N TYR A 489 3.20 18.62 3.04
CA TYR A 489 2.00 19.46 3.15
C TYR A 489 2.25 20.82 2.47
N LEU A 490 1.16 21.47 2.11
CA LEU A 490 1.12 22.87 1.71
C LEU A 490 0.25 23.65 2.72
N PRO A 491 0.55 24.93 2.96
CA PRO A 491 1.70 25.67 2.45
C PRO A 491 3.03 25.24 3.11
N TYR A 492 4.15 25.50 2.43
CA TYR A 492 5.47 25.26 3.03
C TYR A 492 5.79 26.33 4.10
N PRO A 493 6.49 25.96 5.19
CA PRO A 493 6.95 26.94 6.16
C PRO A 493 7.91 27.96 5.52
N LYS A 494 7.88 29.21 6.00
CA LYS A 494 8.79 30.28 5.51
C LYS A 494 10.14 30.21 6.23
N ILE A 495 11.24 30.29 5.47
CA ILE A 495 12.60 30.38 6.05
C ILE A 495 12.69 31.63 6.94
N GLY A 496 13.27 31.48 8.12
CA GLY A 496 13.34 32.53 9.15
C GLY A 496 12.09 32.61 10.03
N GLY A 497 10.98 32.03 9.60
CA GLY A 497 9.73 31.97 10.36
C GLY A 497 9.81 31.08 11.61
N LYS A 498 8.80 31.21 12.46
CA LYS A 498 8.59 30.38 13.66
C LYS A 498 7.52 29.34 13.38
N ALA A 499 7.64 28.18 14.02
CA ALA A 499 6.63 27.13 14.04
C ALA A 499 6.67 26.41 15.38
N VAL A 500 5.64 25.62 15.68
CA VAL A 500 5.64 24.72 16.84
C VAL A 500 6.23 23.38 16.41
N GLY A 501 7.38 23.01 16.99
CA GLY A 501 7.96 21.69 16.82
C GLY A 501 7.15 20.65 17.60
N VAL A 502 6.84 19.52 16.96
CA VAL A 502 6.03 18.45 17.54
C VAL A 502 6.81 17.15 17.68
N ASN A 503 6.40 16.34 18.66
CA ASN A 503 6.98 15.01 18.87
C ASN A 503 6.40 13.98 17.88
N ARG A 504 6.72 12.69 18.10
CA ARG A 504 6.28 11.60 17.21
C ARG A 504 4.77 11.35 17.22
N LYS A 505 4.08 11.79 18.27
CA LYS A 505 2.61 11.73 18.42
C LYS A 505 1.92 13.02 17.96
N GLY A 506 2.66 13.98 17.42
CA GLY A 506 2.12 15.28 17.02
C GLY A 506 1.86 16.23 18.19
N GLU A 507 2.32 15.89 19.40
CA GLU A 507 2.14 16.75 20.58
C GLU A 507 3.14 17.93 20.52
N PRO A 508 2.71 19.16 20.83
CA PRO A 508 3.58 20.34 20.89
C PRO A 508 4.75 20.16 21.87
N VAL A 509 5.95 20.56 21.45
CA VAL A 509 7.17 20.48 22.28
C VAL A 509 7.75 21.85 22.58
N ALA A 510 8.01 22.65 21.54
CA ALA A 510 8.63 23.97 21.67
C ALA A 510 8.44 24.81 20.39
N GLU A 511 8.52 26.13 20.53
CA GLU A 511 8.69 27.01 19.37
C GLU A 511 10.08 26.77 18.74
N VAL A 512 10.11 26.68 17.41
CA VAL A 512 11.32 26.43 16.62
C VAL A 512 11.43 27.40 15.46
N LYS A 513 12.66 27.65 15.01
CA LYS A 513 12.93 28.51 13.85
C LYS A 513 13.14 27.66 12.60
N ILE A 514 12.48 28.01 11.51
CA ILE A 514 12.69 27.38 10.20
C ILE A 514 14.01 27.92 9.62
N VAL A 515 14.99 27.05 9.40
CA VAL A 515 16.30 27.45 8.88
C VAL A 515 16.52 27.05 7.42
N LYS A 516 15.84 26.01 6.94
CA LYS A 516 15.94 25.58 5.53
C LYS A 516 14.64 24.93 5.06
N VAL A 517 14.31 25.16 3.79
CA VAL A 517 13.23 24.49 3.05
C VAL A 517 13.85 23.97 1.75
N ASP A 518 14.20 22.69 1.71
CA ASP A 518 14.89 22.06 0.57
C ASP A 518 13.88 21.33 -0.32
N LYS A 519 13.78 21.77 -1.57
CA LYS A 519 12.78 21.31 -2.56
C LYS A 519 13.42 20.89 -3.88
N ARG A 520 14.63 20.33 -3.82
CA ARG A 520 15.35 19.85 -5.03
C ARG A 520 14.46 18.93 -5.86
N ALA A 521 14.58 18.99 -7.18
CA ALA A 521 13.73 18.23 -8.10
C ALA A 521 13.77 16.71 -7.83
N ASN A 522 14.95 16.17 -7.52
CA ASN A 522 15.15 14.74 -7.21
C ASN A 522 14.56 14.30 -5.85
N PHE A 523 14.00 15.22 -5.07
CA PHE A 523 13.24 14.86 -3.86
C PHE A 523 11.80 14.46 -4.18
N ASP A 524 11.38 14.63 -5.44
CA ASP A 524 10.09 14.19 -5.94
C ASP A 524 8.95 14.67 -5.03
N LYS A 525 8.79 16.00 -4.96
CA LYS A 525 7.75 16.71 -4.18
C LYS A 525 7.78 16.49 -2.65
N THR A 526 8.73 15.73 -2.12
CA THR A 526 8.98 15.62 -0.67
C THR A 526 9.93 16.72 -0.21
N ALA A 527 9.42 17.82 0.33
CA ALA A 527 10.30 18.86 0.87
C ALA A 527 11.04 18.34 2.12
N VAL A 528 12.28 18.78 2.32
CA VAL A 528 13.02 18.55 3.56
C VAL A 528 13.13 19.88 4.30
N ILE A 529 12.50 19.94 5.47
CA ILE A 529 12.51 21.11 6.33
C ILE A 529 13.60 20.92 7.37
N THR A 530 14.45 21.92 7.53
CA THR A 530 15.39 21.99 8.65
C THR A 530 14.94 23.07 9.62
N ILE A 531 14.86 22.71 10.89
CA ILE A 531 14.56 23.62 12.00
C ILE A 531 15.77 23.77 12.91
N ALA A 532 15.84 24.90 13.62
CA ALA A 532 16.74 25.09 14.75
C ALA A 532 15.93 25.15 16.06
N CYS A 533 16.39 24.43 17.07
CA CYS A 533 15.76 24.34 18.39
C CYS A 533 16.82 24.29 19.50
N ASP A 534 16.40 24.41 20.77
CA ASP A 534 17.32 24.15 21.89
C ASP A 534 17.82 22.70 21.85
N LYS A 535 19.10 22.53 22.22
CA LYS A 535 19.80 21.24 22.18
C LYS A 535 19.07 20.12 22.95
N LYS A 536 18.34 20.45 24.01
CA LYS A 536 17.55 19.49 24.81
C LYS A 536 16.40 18.83 24.05
N TYR A 537 15.90 19.45 22.97
CA TYR A 537 14.75 18.96 22.21
C TYR A 537 15.11 18.05 21.02
N ILE A 538 16.41 17.83 20.75
CA ILE A 538 16.88 17.11 19.55
C ILE A 538 16.31 15.67 19.42
N ASN A 539 16.06 15.00 20.54
CA ASN A 539 15.50 13.64 20.57
C ASN A 539 13.97 13.61 20.68
N GLN A 540 13.34 14.78 20.89
CA GLN A 540 11.90 14.90 21.10
C GLN A 540 11.18 15.29 19.80
N ILE A 541 11.68 16.31 19.10
CA ILE A 541 11.01 16.86 17.91
C ILE A 541 11.27 15.98 16.69
N ARG A 542 10.20 15.71 15.92
CA ARG A 542 10.24 14.94 14.65
C ARG A 542 9.45 15.56 13.51
N SER A 543 8.72 16.64 13.77
CA SER A 543 8.10 17.48 12.73
C SER A 543 7.77 18.85 13.29
N ILE A 544 6.98 19.63 12.55
CA ILE A 544 6.28 20.82 13.04
C ILE A 544 4.77 20.58 12.90
N GLU A 545 3.96 21.37 13.62
CA GLU A 545 2.52 21.38 13.39
C GLU A 545 2.20 21.64 11.91
N ARG A 546 1.17 20.95 11.40
CA ARG A 546 0.69 21.15 10.03
C ARG A 546 0.24 22.59 9.90
N ILE A 547 0.85 23.32 8.97
CA ILE A 547 0.44 24.69 8.63
C ILE A 547 -0.78 24.55 7.74
N LYS A 548 -1.84 25.28 8.06
CA LYS A 548 -3.02 25.39 7.22
C LYS A 548 -2.99 26.76 6.54
N ASP A 549 -3.58 26.85 5.36
CA ASP A 549 -3.89 28.17 4.80
C ASP A 549 -4.88 28.87 5.74
N ASP A 550 -4.70 30.17 5.96
CA ASP A 550 -5.75 31.00 6.55
C ASP A 550 -6.89 31.02 5.52
N ALA A 551 -7.99 30.32 5.83
CA ALA A 551 -9.15 30.21 4.96
C ALA A 551 -9.85 31.56 4.74
#